data_AF-A0A1J5DPF9-F1
#
_entry.id   AF-A0A1J5DPF9-F1
#
_cell.length_a   1.000
_cell.length_b   1.000
_cell.length_c   1.000
_cell.angle_alpha   90.00
_cell.angle_beta   90.00
_cell.angle_gamma   90.00
#
_symmetry.space_group_name_H-M   'P 1'
#
loop_
_entity.id
_entity.type
_entity.pdbx_description
1 polymer ?
#
loop_
_entity_poly.entity_id
_entity_poly.type
_entity_poly.pdbx_seq_one_letter_code
_entity_poly.pdbx_strand_id
1 'polypeptide(L)' 'MRLDGILDKAPDRYKVAIVLSRRVLQLQQGSYPLVETKEKNPIAIALEEMAQGKIIVNMPVA' A
#
# COMPACT_ATOMS: atom_id res chain seq x y z
N MET A 1 -16.70 -21.27 22.29
CA MET A 1 -15.80 -20.33 21.62
C MET A 1 -16.21 -20.30 20.15
N ARG A 2 -16.83 -19.20 19.68
CA ARG A 2 -17.13 -18.99 18.27
C ARG A 2 -16.61 -17.63 17.90
N LEU A 3 -15.67 -17.62 16.96
CA LEU A 3 -14.83 -16.48 16.59
C LEU A 3 -15.37 -15.83 15.31
N ASP A 4 -16.68 -15.87 15.09
CA ASP A 4 -17.29 -15.66 13.77
C ASP A 4 -17.74 -14.22 13.51
N GLY A 5 -17.19 -13.21 14.21
CA GLY A 5 -17.71 -11.84 14.15
C GLY A 5 -16.72 -10.68 14.16
N ILE A 6 -15.40 -10.93 14.14
CA ILE A 6 -14.40 -9.85 14.38
C ILE A 6 -13.64 -9.45 13.09
N LEU A 7 -13.82 -10.14 11.97
CA LEU A 7 -13.03 -9.90 10.76
C LEU A 7 -13.66 -8.94 9.74
N ASP A 8 -14.85 -8.38 10.00
CA ASP A 8 -15.63 -7.68 8.97
C ASP A 8 -15.16 -6.23 8.67
N LYS A 9 -14.36 -5.59 9.53
CA LYS A 9 -14.09 -4.13 9.41
C LYS A 9 -12.66 -3.68 9.65
N ALA A 10 -11.68 -4.57 9.55
CA ALA A 10 -10.30 -4.12 9.41
C ALA A 10 -9.99 -4.01 7.92
N PRO A 11 -9.69 -2.82 7.35
CA PRO A 11 -8.98 -2.79 6.08
C PRO A 11 -7.73 -3.64 6.28
N ASP A 12 -7.66 -4.78 5.57
CA ASP A 12 -6.64 -5.80 5.79
C ASP A 12 -5.27 -5.14 5.84
N ARG A 13 -4.71 -5.01 7.05
CA ARG A 13 -3.37 -4.46 7.26
C ARG A 13 -2.35 -5.25 6.43
N TYR A 14 -2.66 -6.51 6.18
CA TYR A 14 -1.97 -7.40 5.27
C TYR A 14 -2.03 -6.94 3.80
N LYS A 15 -3.20 -6.54 3.29
CA LYS A 15 -3.34 -5.99 1.93
C LYS A 15 -2.55 -4.69 1.78
N VAL A 16 -2.59 -3.81 2.79
CA VAL A 16 -1.78 -2.58 2.79
C VAL A 16 -0.29 -2.91 2.71
N ALA A 17 0.19 -3.85 3.53
CA ALA A 17 1.58 -4.28 3.50
C ALA A 17 1.98 -4.85 2.13
N ILE A 18 1.14 -5.70 1.51
CA ILE A 18 1.41 -6.25 0.18
C ILE A 18 1.49 -5.16 -0.87
N VAL A 19 0.52 -4.24 -0.92
CA VAL A 19 0.53 -3.16 -1.93
C VAL A 19 1.73 -2.24 -1.71
N LEU A 20 2.10 -1.98 -0.45
CA LEU A 20 3.26 -1.16 -0.11
C LEU A 20 4.55 -1.81 -0.62
N SER A 21 4.76 -3.09 -0.32
CA SER A 21 5.93 -3.84 -0.79
C SER A 21 6.01 -3.86 -2.32
N ARG A 22 4.88 -4.08 -3.02
CA ARG A 22 4.84 -4.05 -4.49
C ARG A 22 5.21 -2.67 -5.03
N ARG A 23 4.73 -1.59 -4.41
CA ARG A 23 5.06 -0.24 -4.86
C ARG A 23 6.53 0.11 -4.62
N VAL A 24 7.07 -0.26 -3.48
CA VAL A 24 8.50 -0.05 -3.16
C VAL A 24 9.38 -0.71 -4.22
N LEU A 25 9.06 -1.95 -4.62
CA LEU A 25 9.78 -2.65 -5.68
C LEU A 25 9.70 -1.92 -7.03
N GLN A 26 8.54 -1.36 -7.40
CA GLN A 26 8.41 -0.57 -8.63
C GLN A 26 9.31 0.68 -8.60
N LEU A 27 9.35 1.40 -7.48
CA LEU A 27 10.21 2.56 -7.31
C LEU A 27 11.69 2.17 -7.38
N GLN A 28 12.08 1.03 -6.79
CA GLN A 28 13.43 0.50 -6.89
C GLN A 28 13.82 0.08 -8.32
N GLN A 29 12.85 -0.35 -9.13
CA GLN A 29 13.03 -0.66 -10.55
C GLN A 29 13.10 0.60 -11.44
N GLY A 30 13.00 1.80 -10.86
CA GLY A 30 13.07 3.07 -11.60
C GLY A 30 11.71 3.61 -12.04
N SER A 31 10.61 3.10 -11.48
CA SER A 31 9.29 3.73 -11.66
C SER A 31 9.27 5.13 -11.05
N TYR A 32 8.58 6.06 -11.70
CA TYR A 32 8.45 7.42 -11.22
C TYR A 32 7.51 7.50 -10.00
N PRO A 33 7.83 8.34 -9.00
CA PRO A 33 6.90 8.73 -7.94
C PRO A 33 5.64 9.39 -8.51
N LEU A 34 4.48 9.08 -7.92
CA LEU A 34 3.17 9.68 -8.21
C LEU A 34 2.90 10.95 -7.39
N VAL A 35 3.77 11.21 -6.40
CA VAL A 35 3.76 12.41 -5.57
C VAL A 35 5.02 13.23 -5.86
N GLU A 36 4.88 14.54 -5.82
CA GLU A 36 6.03 15.44 -5.92
C GLU A 36 6.74 15.45 -4.56
N THR A 37 7.89 14.78 -4.49
CA THR A 37 8.66 14.65 -3.25
C THR A 37 10.15 14.75 -3.53
N LYS A 38 10.90 15.30 -2.56
CA LYS A 38 12.37 15.32 -2.57
C LYS A 38 12.96 14.06 -1.92
N GLU A 39 12.09 13.21 -1.38
CA GLU A 39 12.46 11.97 -0.73
C GLU A 39 13.05 10.99 -1.75
N LYS A 40 14.08 10.25 -1.33
CA LYS A 40 14.75 9.22 -2.13
C LYS A 40 14.47 7.82 -1.59
N ASN A 41 14.00 7.72 -0.36
CA ASN A 41 13.63 6.45 0.24
C ASN A 41 12.33 5.93 -0.40
N PRO A 42 12.37 4.81 -1.14
CA PRO A 42 11.20 4.30 -1.85
C PRO A 42 10.05 3.90 -0.90
N ILE A 43 10.37 3.54 0.35
CA ILE A 43 9.34 3.22 1.36
C ILE A 43 8.56 4.47 1.77
N ALA A 44 9.27 5.57 2.01
CA ALA A 44 8.65 6.82 2.40
C ALA A 44 7.79 7.40 1.26
N ILE A 45 8.29 7.34 0.02
CA ILE A 45 7.53 7.75 -1.17
C ILE A 45 6.25 6.90 -1.30
N ALA A 46 6.35 5.57 -1.21
CA ALA A 46 5.19 4.69 -1.36
C ALA A 46 4.15 4.89 -0.25
N LEU A 47 4.56 5.17 0.99
CA LEU A 47 3.66 5.53 2.08
C LEU A 47 2.95 6.86 1.82
N GLU A 48 3.66 7.86 1.31
CA GLU A 48 3.10 9.16 0.96
C GLU A 48 2.08 9.06 -0.18
N GLU A 49 2.39 8.28 -1.21
CA GLU A 49 1.46 7.98 -2.32
C GLU A 49 0.17 7.30 -1.82
N MET A 50 0.30 6.37 -0.87
CA MET A 50 -0.86 5.74 -0.22
C MET A 50 -1.66 6.73 0.64
N ALA A 51 -0.98 7.56 1.42
CA ALA A 51 -1.62 8.56 2.28
C ALA A 51 -2.39 9.61 1.47
N GLN A 52 -1.89 9.98 0.28
CA GLN A 52 -2.57 10.88 -0.65
C GLN A 52 -3.63 10.18 -1.53
N GLY A 53 -3.86 8.87 -1.33
CA GLY A 53 -4.84 8.10 -2.10
C GLY A 53 -4.48 7.92 -3.58
N LYS A 54 -3.21 8.15 -3.97
CA LYS A 54 -2.71 7.93 -5.34
C LYS A 54 -2.58 6.45 -5.68
N ILE A 55 -2.48 5.59 -4.65
CA ILE A 55 -2.46 4.14 -4.78
C ILE A 55 -3.78 3.58 -4.26
N ILE A 56 -4.56 2.99 -5.15
CA ILE A 56 -5.81 2.33 -4.80
C ILE A 56 -5.50 0.87 -4.43
N VAL A 57 -5.78 0.49 -3.18
CA VAL A 57 -5.72 -0.89 -2.71
C VAL A 57 -6.98 -1.63 -3.19
N ASN A 58 -7.11 -1.83 -4.50
CA ASN A 58 -8.16 -2.67 -5.07
C ASN A 58 -7.49 -3.96 -5.57
N MET A 59 -7.24 -4.89 -4.64
CA MET A 59 -6.87 -6.25 -5.05
C MET A 59 -8.18 -7.00 -5.30
N PRO A 60 -8.44 -7.58 -6.49
CA PRO A 60 -9.56 -8.48 -6.66
C PRO A 60 -9.32 -9.66 -5.72
N VAL A 61 -10.19 -9.78 -4.71
CA VAL A 61 -10.33 -11.02 -3.96
C VAL A 61 -11.06 -11.98 -4.90
N ALA A 62 -10.31 -12.91 -5.48
CA ALA A 62 -10.85 -14.04 -6.22
C ALA A 62 -11.32 -15.12 -5.25
#